data_AF-A0A319BWH0-F1
#
_entry.id   AF-A0A319BWH0-F1
#
_cell.length_a   1.000
_cell.length_b   1.000
_cell.length_c   1.000
_cell.angle_alpha   90.00
_cell.angle_beta   90.00
_cell.angle_gamma   90.00
#
_symmetry.space_group_name_H-M   'P 1'
#
loop_
_entity.id
_entity.type
_entity.pdbx_description
1 polymer ?
#
loop_
_entity_poly.entity_id
_entity_poly.type
_entity_poly.pdbx_seq_one_letter_code
_entity_poly.pdbx_strand_id
1 'polypeptide(L)'
;MQLTSLTIATLLATAGAVSIYKPAAGDRVDVSKDWQVCYNAVDTDPEQFCLYLTNFVEYPPQMIDPLNRQPVQRDVGCVTIPGKCYPGLRMASPYRVRAVECTDANTIYAESGDFWPNQSKC
;
A
#
# COMPACT_ATOMS: atom_id res chain seq x y z
N MET A 1 -28.78 -4.86 -50.83
CA MET A 1 -27.51 -4.69 -50.10
C MET A 1 -27.83 -4.77 -48.61
N GLN A 2 -27.46 -5.85 -47.93
CA GLN A 2 -27.61 -5.98 -46.47
C GLN A 2 -26.33 -5.43 -45.83
N LEU A 3 -26.48 -4.39 -45.00
CA LEU A 3 -25.41 -3.85 -44.17
C LEU A 3 -25.28 -4.73 -42.93
N THR A 4 -24.20 -5.49 -42.83
CA THR A 4 -23.82 -6.24 -41.63
C THR A 4 -23.36 -5.24 -40.56
N SER A 5 -24.18 -5.05 -39.52
CA SER A 5 -23.80 -4.29 -38.34
C SER A 5 -22.70 -5.02 -37.56
N LEU A 6 -21.46 -4.53 -37.67
CA LEU A 6 -20.38 -4.91 -36.77
C LEU A 6 -20.61 -4.21 -35.43
N THR A 7 -21.11 -4.94 -34.43
CA THR A 7 -21.11 -4.51 -33.04
C THR A 7 -19.69 -4.59 -32.49
N ILE A 8 -19.03 -3.45 -32.38
CA ILE A 8 -17.75 -3.31 -31.69
C ILE A 8 -18.07 -3.28 -30.18
N ALA A 9 -17.85 -4.40 -29.50
CA ALA A 9 -17.85 -4.44 -28.04
C ALA A 9 -16.62 -3.67 -27.53
N THR A 10 -16.83 -2.45 -27.05
CA THR A 10 -15.81 -1.69 -26.33
C THR A 10 -15.56 -2.34 -24.98
N LEU A 11 -14.38 -2.93 -24.80
CA LEU A 11 -13.91 -3.41 -23.51
C LEU A 11 -13.56 -2.18 -22.67
N LEU A 12 -14.44 -1.79 -21.73
CA LEU A 12 -14.07 -0.83 -20.70
C LEU A 12 -13.07 -1.53 -19.77
N ALA A 13 -11.77 -1.31 -20.01
CA ALA A 13 -10.76 -1.61 -19.00
C ALA A 13 -11.05 -0.73 -17.79
N THR A 14 -11.62 -1.32 -16.75
CA THR A 14 -11.61 -0.68 -15.44
C THR A 14 -10.16 -0.71 -15.00
N ALA A 15 -9.51 0.47 -14.98
CA ALA A 15 -8.25 0.60 -14.27
C ALA A 15 -8.56 0.34 -12.80
N GLY A 16 -8.42 -0.92 -12.38
CA GLY A 16 -8.36 -1.24 -10.95
C GLY A 16 -7.13 -0.54 -10.42
N ALA A 17 -7.30 0.26 -9.37
CA ALA A 17 -6.18 0.76 -8.61
C ALA A 17 -5.76 -0.34 -7.63
N VAL A 18 -4.46 -0.45 -7.37
CA VAL A 18 -3.94 -1.25 -6.25
C VAL A 18 -4.80 -0.97 -4.99
N SER A 19 -5.21 -2.02 -4.29
CA SER A 19 -6.08 -1.91 -3.11
C SER A 19 -5.46 -2.65 -1.94
N ILE A 20 -4.96 -1.92 -0.94
CA ILE A 20 -4.37 -2.49 0.27
C ILE A 20 -5.48 -2.82 1.27
N TYR A 21 -5.67 -4.10 1.57
CA TYR A 21 -6.68 -4.58 2.52
C TYR A 21 -6.09 -5.07 3.84
N LYS A 22 -4.75 -5.20 3.93
CA LYS A 22 -4.03 -5.49 5.17
C LYS A 22 -2.80 -4.58 5.29
N PRO A 23 -2.60 -3.85 6.40
CA PRO A 23 -3.49 -3.76 7.56
C PRO A 23 -4.87 -3.18 7.22
N ALA A 24 -5.90 -3.72 7.86
CA ALA A 24 -7.26 -3.20 7.74
C ALA A 24 -7.47 -2.01 8.69
N ALA A 25 -8.53 -1.24 8.46
CA ALA A 25 -8.89 -0.15 9.36
C ALA A 25 -9.17 -0.68 10.78
N GLY A 26 -8.52 -0.09 11.78
CA GLY A 26 -8.65 -0.47 13.19
C GLY A 26 -7.70 -1.58 13.65
N ASP A 27 -6.93 -2.19 12.74
CA ASP A 27 -5.96 -3.23 13.11
C ASP A 27 -4.93 -2.71 14.12
N ARG A 28 -4.42 -3.61 14.96
CA ARG A 28 -3.25 -3.37 15.80
C ARG A 28 -2.08 -4.16 15.26
N VAL A 29 -1.05 -3.47 14.81
CA VAL A 29 0.11 -4.08 14.14
C VAL A 29 1.35 -3.89 14.99
N ASP A 30 1.94 -4.99 15.45
CA ASP A 30 3.23 -4.94 16.14
C ASP A 30 4.37 -4.90 15.14
N VAL A 31 4.77 -3.69 14.73
CA VAL A 31 5.78 -3.47 13.69
C VAL A 31 7.21 -3.82 14.14
N SER A 32 7.40 -4.16 15.42
CA SER A 32 8.66 -4.72 15.94
C SER A 32 8.82 -6.21 15.66
N LYS A 33 7.78 -6.86 15.12
CA LYS A 33 7.77 -8.24 14.63
C LYS A 33 7.46 -8.21 13.13
N ASP A 34 7.76 -9.30 12.44
CA ASP A 34 7.36 -9.45 11.05
C ASP A 34 5.85 -9.31 10.92
N TRP A 35 5.43 -8.48 9.97
CA TRP A 35 4.03 -8.20 9.70
C TRP A 35 3.79 -8.20 8.20
N GLN A 36 2.53 -8.18 7.77
CA GLN A 36 2.18 -8.32 6.36
C GLN A 36 1.43 -7.10 5.86
N VAL A 37 1.77 -6.72 4.63
CA VAL A 37 0.97 -5.84 3.79
C VAL A 37 0.38 -6.69 2.67
N CYS A 38 -0.95 -6.72 2.58
CA CYS A 38 -1.63 -7.43 1.52
C CYS A 38 -2.51 -6.50 0.70
N TYR A 39 -2.51 -6.73 -0.61
CA TYR A 39 -3.15 -5.90 -1.60
C TYR A 39 -3.69 -6.73 -2.78
N ASN A 40 -4.69 -6.18 -3.45
CA ASN A 40 -5.13 -6.63 -4.77
C ASN A 40 -4.57 -5.67 -5.81
N ALA A 41 -4.23 -6.19 -6.99
CA ALA A 41 -3.82 -5.41 -8.15
C ALA A 41 -4.38 -6.08 -9.42
N VAL A 42 -4.48 -5.31 -10.50
CA VAL A 42 -4.94 -5.77 -11.83
C VAL A 42 -3.87 -5.52 -12.89
N ASP A 43 -4.05 -6.05 -14.10
CA ASP A 43 -3.04 -6.01 -15.18
C ASP A 43 -2.72 -4.61 -15.71
N THR A 44 -3.52 -3.61 -15.34
CA THR A 44 -3.27 -2.20 -15.69
C THR A 44 -2.53 -1.42 -14.60
N ASP A 45 -2.26 -2.03 -13.43
CA ASP A 45 -1.47 -1.40 -12.37
C ASP A 45 0.04 -1.42 -12.70
N PRO A 46 0.84 -0.55 -12.06
CA PRO A 46 2.30 -0.59 -12.17
C PRO A 46 2.88 -1.97 -11.82
N GLU A 47 3.88 -2.43 -12.58
CA GLU A 47 4.55 -3.72 -12.32
C GLU A 47 5.16 -3.81 -10.92
N GLN A 48 5.61 -2.68 -10.39
CA GLN A 48 6.18 -2.57 -9.06
C GLN A 48 5.84 -1.22 -8.42
N PHE A 49 5.86 -1.20 -7.09
CA PHE A 49 5.65 0.00 -6.30
C PHE A 49 6.43 -0.09 -4.98
N CYS A 50 6.57 1.05 -4.30
CA CYS A 50 7.24 1.11 -3.01
C CYS A 50 6.22 1.35 -1.90
N LEU A 51 6.47 0.79 -0.73
CA LEU A 51 5.60 0.94 0.44
C LEU A 51 6.20 1.93 1.43
N TYR A 52 5.35 2.77 2.00
CA TYR A 52 5.69 3.64 3.11
C TYR A 52 4.68 3.49 4.25
N LEU A 53 5.16 3.65 5.47
CA LEU A 53 4.35 3.82 6.66
C LEU A 53 4.18 5.32 6.91
N THR A 54 2.95 5.83 6.79
CA THR A 54 2.66 7.26 6.87
C THR A 54 1.76 7.61 8.05
N ASN A 55 2.09 8.71 8.73
CA ASN A 55 1.21 9.38 9.68
C ASN A 55 1.16 10.85 9.30
N PHE A 56 0.08 11.24 8.63
CA PHE A 56 -0.20 12.64 8.25
C PHE A 56 -1.35 13.23 9.09
N VAL A 57 -1.77 12.53 10.14
CA VAL A 57 -2.79 12.99 11.08
C VAL A 57 -2.17 13.97 12.08
N GLU A 58 -0.95 13.69 12.54
CA GLU A 58 -0.25 14.51 13.52
C GLU A 58 0.95 15.26 12.93
N TYR A 59 1.13 16.51 13.35
CA TYR A 59 2.27 17.33 12.95
C TYR A 59 3.47 17.17 13.92
N PRO A 60 4.72 17.04 13.43
CA PRO A 60 5.09 16.93 12.02
C PRO A 60 4.70 15.57 11.42
N PRO A 61 4.37 15.52 10.11
CA PRO A 61 4.04 14.27 9.43
C PRO A 61 5.21 13.29 9.48
N GLN A 62 4.91 11.99 9.60
CA GLN A 62 5.90 10.93 9.54
C GLN A 62 5.72 10.12 8.25
N MET A 63 6.84 9.86 7.56
CA MET A 63 6.90 8.97 6.41
C MET A 63 8.13 8.09 6.59
N ILE A 64 7.89 6.81 6.80
CA ILE A 64 8.91 5.84 7.17
C ILE A 64 8.97 4.78 6.08
N ASP A 65 10.19 4.44 5.67
CA ASP A 65 10.43 3.39 4.69
C ASP A 65 10.64 2.03 5.41
N PRO A 66 9.64 1.12 5.38
CA PRO A 66 9.76 -0.17 6.02
C PRO A 66 10.76 -1.11 5.31
N LEU A 67 10.93 -0.98 3.99
CA LEU A 67 11.65 -1.93 3.14
C LEU A 67 12.97 -1.37 2.57
N ASN A 68 13.41 -0.20 3.04
CA ASN A 68 14.63 0.47 2.57
C ASN A 68 14.67 0.61 1.04
N ARG A 69 13.55 1.07 0.45
CA ARG A 69 13.33 1.28 -0.99
C ARG A 69 13.32 0.03 -1.84
N GLN A 70 13.19 -1.16 -1.24
CA GLN A 70 13.01 -2.37 -2.01
C GLN A 70 11.61 -2.39 -2.65
N PRO A 71 11.51 -2.45 -4.00
CA PRO A 71 10.22 -2.48 -4.67
C PRO A 71 9.46 -3.76 -4.37
N VAL A 72 8.14 -3.62 -4.27
CA VAL A 72 7.17 -4.71 -4.16
C VAL A 72 6.60 -4.99 -5.53
N GLN A 73 6.57 -6.26 -5.93
CA GLN A 73 6.04 -6.70 -7.21
C GLN A 73 4.52 -6.81 -7.17
N ARG A 74 3.84 -6.30 -8.19
CA ARG A 74 2.37 -6.29 -8.32
C ARG A 74 1.72 -7.65 -8.06
N ASP A 75 2.33 -8.73 -8.54
CA ASP A 75 1.71 -10.06 -8.57
C ASP A 75 1.92 -10.89 -7.29
N VAL A 76 2.60 -10.34 -6.27
CA VAL A 76 2.89 -11.06 -5.01
C VAL A 76 1.67 -11.12 -4.08
N GLY A 77 0.80 -10.11 -4.11
CA GLY A 77 -0.43 -10.02 -3.31
C GLY A 77 -0.21 -9.76 -1.81
N CYS A 78 0.76 -10.41 -1.17
CA CYS A 78 1.14 -10.17 0.23
C CYS A 78 2.65 -10.13 0.40
N VAL A 79 3.18 -9.00 0.90
CA VAL A 79 4.59 -8.84 1.23
C VAL A 79 4.79 -8.88 2.75
N THR A 80 5.84 -9.57 3.19
CA THR A 80 6.27 -9.54 4.59
C THR A 80 7.19 -8.36 4.81
N ILE A 81 6.83 -7.51 5.76
CA ILE A 81 7.65 -6.41 6.24
C ILE A 81 8.46 -6.93 7.44
N PRO A 82 9.80 -6.87 7.37
CA PRO A 82 10.64 -7.28 8.49
C PRO A 82 10.37 -6.42 9.73
N GLY A 83 10.22 -7.06 10.88
CA GLY A 83 10.04 -6.37 12.15
C GLY A 83 11.26 -5.54 12.54
N LYS A 84 11.06 -4.27 12.91
CA LYS A 84 12.13 -3.40 13.42
C LYS A 84 11.64 -2.34 14.40
N CYS A 85 12.54 -1.84 15.23
CA CYS A 85 12.28 -0.67 16.07
C CYS A 85 12.37 0.61 15.22
N TYR A 86 11.43 1.53 15.42
CA TYR A 86 11.31 2.77 14.66
C TYR A 86 11.43 3.92 15.67
N PRO A 87 12.63 4.49 15.88
CA PRO A 87 12.81 5.58 16.82
C PRO A 87 11.85 6.74 16.53
N GLY A 88 11.09 7.15 17.54
CA GLY A 88 10.11 8.24 17.41
C GLY A 88 8.78 7.85 16.75
N LEU A 89 8.50 6.56 16.53
CA LEU A 89 7.19 6.10 16.09
C LEU A 89 6.12 6.46 17.12
N ARG A 90 5.03 7.07 16.66
CA ARG A 90 3.92 7.49 17.53
C ARG A 90 2.91 6.37 17.67
N MET A 91 2.87 5.72 18.83
CA MET A 91 1.93 4.60 19.08
C MET A 91 0.53 5.06 19.51
N ALA A 92 0.37 6.34 19.87
CA ALA A 92 -0.91 6.95 20.21
C ALA A 92 -1.65 7.56 19.00
N SER A 93 -1.15 7.30 17.79
CA SER A 93 -1.64 7.89 16.55
C SER A 93 -1.75 6.81 15.46
N PRO A 94 -2.78 6.84 14.61
CA PRO A 94 -2.90 5.86 13.54
C PRO A 94 -1.89 6.13 12.42
N TYR A 95 -1.62 5.07 11.66
CA TYR A 95 -0.80 5.09 10.47
C TYR A 95 -1.53 4.42 9.31
N ARG A 96 -1.06 4.70 8.09
CA ARG A 96 -1.46 3.98 6.87
C ARG A 96 -0.24 3.37 6.21
N VAL A 97 -0.46 2.28 5.50
CA VAL A 97 0.48 1.82 4.47
C VAL A 97 0.09 2.50 3.18
N ARG A 98 1.06 3.15 2.56
CA ARG A 98 0.89 3.83 1.27
C ARG A 98 1.76 3.15 0.21
N ALA A 99 1.14 2.73 -0.89
CA ALA A 99 1.83 2.31 -2.09
C ALA A 99 2.05 3.53 -3.00
N VAL A 100 3.29 3.75 -3.42
CA VAL A 100 3.69 4.90 -4.25
C VAL A 100 4.62 4.46 -5.37
N GLU A 101 4.82 5.36 -6.33
CA GLU A 101 5.90 5.25 -7.29
C GLU A 101 7.25 5.26 -6.57
N CYS A 102 8.13 4.31 -6.88
CA CYS A 102 9.41 4.19 -6.17
C CYS A 102 10.34 5.40 -6.36
N THR A 103 10.19 6.15 -7.45
CA THR A 103 10.98 7.35 -7.76
C THR A 103 10.30 8.66 -7.35
N ASP A 104 8.99 8.65 -7.11
CA ASP A 104 8.23 9.82 -6.65
C ASP A 104 7.18 9.41 -5.61
N ALA A 105 7.50 9.72 -4.35
CA ALA A 105 6.61 9.47 -3.22
C ALA A 105 5.29 10.25 -3.25
N ASN A 106 5.15 11.24 -4.15
CA ASN A 106 3.91 12.00 -4.34
C ASN A 106 2.94 11.34 -5.33
N THR A 107 3.42 10.40 -6.15
CA THR A 107 2.58 9.57 -7.01
C THR A 107 2.04 8.41 -6.18
N ILE A 108 0.80 8.53 -5.72
CA ILE A 108 0.16 7.55 -4.82
C ILE A 108 -0.69 6.57 -5.64
N TYR A 109 -0.45 5.28 -5.46
CA TYR A 109 -1.26 4.22 -6.10
C TYR A 109 -2.34 3.69 -5.16
N ALA A 110 -2.05 3.56 -3.87
CA ALA A 110 -2.99 3.05 -2.88
C ALA A 110 -2.67 3.49 -1.46
N GLU A 111 -3.68 3.48 -0.60
CA GLU A 111 -3.52 3.59 0.85
C GLU A 111 -4.37 2.54 1.57
N SER A 112 -3.85 2.01 2.68
CA SER A 112 -4.62 1.19 3.61
C SER A 112 -5.58 2.04 4.44
N GLY A 113 -6.49 1.37 5.16
CA GLY A 113 -7.17 1.99 6.28
C GLY A 113 -6.21 2.38 7.42
N ASP A 114 -6.67 3.27 8.30
CA ASP A 114 -5.95 3.67 9.50
C ASP A 114 -5.79 2.49 10.46
N PHE A 115 -4.56 2.16 10.83
CA PHE A 115 -4.24 1.11 11.80
C PHE A 115 -3.33 1.65 12.89
N TRP A 116 -3.29 0.96 14.02
CA TRP A 116 -2.56 1.38 15.22
C TRP A 116 -1.26 0.58 15.37
N PRO A 117 -0.08 1.21 15.22
CA PRO A 117 1.17 0.50 15.41
C PRO A 117 1.46 0.27 16.90
N ASN A 118 2.19 -0.81 17.18
CA ASN A 118 2.81 -1.13 18.45
C ASN A 118 4.25 -1.60 18.20
N GLN A 119 5.12 -1.52 19.19
CA GLN A 119 6.50 -2.01 19.12
C GLN A 119 6.88 -2.78 20.38
N SER A 120 6.30 -3.97 20.60
CA SER A 120 6.47 -4.68 21.88
C SER A 120 7.89 -5.20 22.16
N LYS A 121 8.77 -5.24 21.16
CA LYS A 121 10.18 -5.64 21.29
C LYS A 121 11.14 -4.44 21.30
N CYS A 122 10.59 -3.25 21.48
CA CYS A 122 11.27 -1.97 21.64
C CYS A 122 10.75 -1.34 22.95
#